data_AF-A0A4P8XQJ7-F1
#
_entry.id   AF-A0A4P8XQJ7-F1
#
_cell.length_a   1.000
_cell.length_b   1.000
_cell.length_c   1.000
_cell.angle_alpha   90.00
_cell.angle_beta   90.00
_cell.angle_gamma   90.00
#
_symmetry.space_group_name_H-M   'P 1'
#
loop_
_entity.id
_entity.type
_entity.pdbx_description
1 polymer ?
#
loop_
_entity_poly.entity_id
_entity_poly.type
_entity_poly.pdbx_seq_one_letter_code
_entity_poly.pdbx_strand_id
1 'polypeptide(L)'
;MLTTLPRLKGLLGPPVDAMGDEMLMLHIASASSAIEKRCKRRFKKQRYTERISGDRKSKYINLQNYPVHDIELPSDWNYEVLEDGRVYRAEGWPVGDHNITVSYTGGYVLPGDASEEQPRTLPESLELACLLLCQIMIRTPGIRTERVGDLSVTYEDSGFDGCLPRPVESLITGYVGRWV
;
A
#
# COMPACT_ATOMS: atom_id res chain seq x y z
N MET A 1 0.15 6.38 -7.39
CA MET A 1 1.48 6.29 -6.74
C MET A 1 1.35 6.75 -5.30
N LEU A 2 2.07 6.13 -4.35
CA LEU A 2 1.95 6.50 -2.92
C LEU A 2 2.61 7.84 -2.56
N THR A 3 3.42 8.39 -3.45
CA THR A 3 4.07 9.70 -3.31
C THR A 3 4.16 10.39 -4.67
N THR A 4 4.67 11.62 -4.71
CA THR A 4 4.83 12.43 -5.93
C THR A 4 6.30 12.76 -6.20
N LEU A 5 6.62 13.08 -7.47
CA LEU A 5 7.96 13.51 -7.88
C LEU A 5 8.49 14.70 -7.07
N PRO A 6 7.72 15.80 -6.85
CA PRO A 6 8.21 16.94 -6.06
C PRO A 6 8.58 16.54 -4.63
N ARG A 7 7.81 15.64 -4.00
CA ARG A 7 8.08 15.15 -2.64
C ARG A 7 9.37 14.34 -2.60
N LEU A 8 9.59 13.46 -3.58
CA LEU A 8 10.83 12.67 -3.66
C LEU A 8 12.05 13.54 -3.93
N LYS A 9 11.96 14.50 -4.87
CA LYS A 9 13.05 15.46 -5.15
C LYS A 9 13.40 16.30 -3.91
N GLY A 10 12.38 16.77 -3.19
CA GLY A 10 12.57 17.50 -1.94
C GLY A 10 13.30 16.69 -0.87
N LEU A 11 13.08 15.38 -0.80
CA LEU A 11 13.77 14.50 0.15
C LEU A 11 15.22 14.21 -0.25
N LEU A 12 15.48 13.97 -1.54
CA LEU A 12 16.79 13.56 -2.02
C LEU A 12 17.77 14.73 -2.17
N GLY A 13 17.26 15.96 -2.32
CA GLY A 13 18.05 17.18 -2.43
C GLY A 13 18.51 17.49 -3.87
N PRO A 14 19.37 18.51 -4.05
CA PRO A 14 19.79 19.03 -5.37
C PRO A 14 20.51 18.07 -6.34
N PRO A 15 21.33 17.08 -5.91
CA PRO A 15 22.15 16.29 -6.84
C PRO A 15 21.40 15.19 -7.62
N VAL A 16 20.08 15.33 -7.79
CA VAL A 16 19.19 14.27 -8.33
C VAL A 16 18.73 14.56 -9.75
N ASP A 17 18.92 15.79 -10.23
CA ASP A 17 18.55 16.20 -11.60
C ASP A 17 19.31 15.40 -12.69
N ALA A 18 20.42 14.74 -12.33
CA ALA A 18 21.18 13.88 -13.23
C ALA A 18 20.52 12.52 -13.51
N MET A 19 19.62 12.04 -12.65
CA MET A 19 18.98 10.71 -12.77
C MET A 19 17.77 10.73 -13.73
N GLY A 20 17.20 11.90 -13.97
CA GLY A 20 16.02 12.10 -14.82
C GLY A 20 14.70 11.74 -14.14
N ASP A 21 13.65 12.52 -14.46
CA ASP A 21 12.33 12.40 -13.85
C ASP A 21 11.67 11.05 -14.13
N GLU A 22 11.93 10.47 -15.30
CA GLU A 22 11.42 9.14 -15.68
C GLU A 22 11.94 8.03 -14.75
N MET A 23 13.23 8.06 -14.41
CA MET A 23 13.82 7.08 -13.51
C MET A 23 13.28 7.21 -12.09
N LEU A 24 13.09 8.45 -11.62
CA LEU A 24 12.45 8.71 -10.33
C LEU A 24 11.01 8.21 -10.29
N MET A 25 10.23 8.39 -11.37
CA MET A 25 8.88 7.82 -11.47
C MET A 25 8.90 6.29 -11.41
N LEU A 26 9.87 5.65 -12.06
CA LEU A 26 10.04 4.20 -12.00
C LEU A 26 10.32 3.71 -10.57
N HIS A 27 11.20 4.40 -9.84
CA HIS A 27 11.46 4.09 -8.43
C HIS A 27 10.21 4.27 -7.56
N ILE A 28 9.45 5.35 -7.75
CA ILE A 28 8.20 5.58 -7.04
C ILE A 28 7.18 4.47 -7.32
N ALA A 29 7.05 4.06 -8.57
CA ALA A 29 6.15 2.98 -8.97
C ALA A 29 6.57 1.64 -8.35
N SER A 30 7.86 1.31 -8.40
CA SER A 30 8.44 0.11 -7.79
C SER A 30 8.23 0.07 -6.27
N ALA A 31 8.57 1.16 -5.57
CA ALA A 31 8.40 1.27 -4.14
C ALA A 31 6.92 1.19 -3.72
N SER A 32 6.03 1.87 -4.46
CA SER A 32 4.58 1.80 -4.22
C SER A 32 4.06 0.36 -4.34
N SER A 33 4.48 -0.35 -5.39
CA SER A 33 4.09 -1.74 -5.65
C SER A 33 4.62 -2.69 -4.56
N ALA A 34 5.85 -2.48 -4.11
CA ALA A 34 6.46 -3.27 -3.05
C ALA A 34 5.71 -3.13 -1.70
N ILE A 35 5.32 -1.90 -1.35
CA ILE A 35 4.53 -1.63 -0.13
C ILE A 35 3.14 -2.25 -0.25
N GLU A 36 2.45 -2.07 -1.37
CA GLU A 36 1.13 -2.69 -1.61
C GLU A 36 1.19 -4.22 -1.55
N LYS A 37 2.24 -4.83 -2.12
CA LYS A 37 2.46 -6.28 -2.07
C LYS A 37 2.70 -6.78 -0.64
N ARG A 38 3.47 -6.03 0.16
CA ARG A 38 3.70 -6.36 1.58
C ARG A 38 2.42 -6.23 2.39
N CYS A 39 1.64 -5.17 2.17
CA CYS A 39 0.39 -4.93 2.85
C CYS A 39 -0.79 -5.77 2.32
N LYS A 40 -0.61 -6.52 1.22
CA LYS A 40 -1.65 -7.33 0.56
C LYS A 40 -2.92 -6.53 0.25
N ARG A 41 -2.77 -5.24 -0.08
CA ARG A 41 -3.89 -4.34 -0.36
C ARG A 41 -3.47 -3.23 -1.30
N ARG A 42 -4.45 -2.62 -1.96
CA ARG A 42 -4.28 -1.42 -2.78
C ARG A 42 -4.72 -0.21 -1.99
N PHE A 43 -3.91 0.85 -2.02
CA PHE A 43 -4.22 2.07 -1.26
C PHE A 43 -4.97 3.11 -2.07
N LYS A 44 -5.03 2.95 -3.40
CA LYS A 44 -5.75 3.90 -4.27
C LYS A 44 -7.26 3.84 -4.02
N LYS A 45 -7.89 5.01 -3.90
CA LYS A 45 -9.35 5.15 -3.93
C LYS A 45 -9.88 4.81 -5.31
N GLN A 46 -10.56 3.67 -5.42
CA GLN A 46 -11.23 3.24 -6.65
C GLN A 46 -12.31 2.21 -6.32
N ARG A 47 -13.10 1.85 -7.32
CA ARG A 47 -14.05 0.74 -7.24
C ARG A 47 -13.29 -0.59 -7.32
N TYR A 48 -13.56 -1.47 -6.37
CA TYR A 48 -13.06 -2.84 -6.29
C TYR A 48 -14.23 -3.81 -6.34
N THR A 49 -13.97 -4.99 -6.88
CA THR A 49 -14.90 -6.11 -6.83
C THR A 49 -14.18 -7.30 -6.22
N GLU A 50 -14.73 -7.83 -5.13
CA GLU A 50 -14.16 -8.97 -4.40
C GLU A 50 -15.14 -10.13 -4.37
N ARG A 51 -14.60 -11.34 -4.52
CA ARG A 51 -15.35 -12.59 -4.34
C ARG A 51 -14.93 -13.20 -3.02
N ILE A 52 -15.91 -13.43 -2.15
CA ILE A 52 -15.70 -13.86 -0.77
C ILE A 52 -16.56 -15.10 -0.53
N SER A 53 -16.01 -16.07 0.20
CA SER A 53 -16.76 -17.23 0.66
C SER A 53 -17.58 -16.84 1.89
N GLY A 54 -18.89 -17.08 1.85
CA GLY A 54 -19.73 -16.92 3.01
C GLY A 54 -19.72 -18.15 3.91
N ASP A 55 -19.81 -17.91 5.21
CA ASP A 55 -20.03 -18.93 6.23
C ASP A 55 -21.22 -18.49 7.10
N ARG A 56 -22.14 -19.42 7.38
CA ARG A 56 -23.31 -19.17 8.23
C ARG A 56 -22.92 -18.82 9.66
N LYS A 57 -21.77 -19.31 10.13
CA LYS A 57 -21.25 -19.03 11.48
C LYS A 57 -20.55 -17.68 11.54
N SER A 58 -19.96 -17.22 10.43
CA SER A 58 -19.35 -15.90 10.38
C SER A 58 -20.42 -14.85 10.10
N LYS A 59 -20.55 -13.87 11.00
CA LYS A 59 -21.41 -12.69 10.79
C LYS A 59 -20.67 -11.54 10.12
N TYR A 60 -19.36 -11.67 9.95
CA TYR A 60 -18.50 -10.60 9.45
C TYR A 60 -17.82 -11.03 8.16
N ILE A 61 -17.83 -10.12 7.19
CA ILE A 61 -16.97 -10.17 6.01
C ILE A 61 -15.95 -9.04 6.12
N ASN A 62 -14.69 -9.34 5.86
CA ASN A 62 -13.62 -8.33 5.85
C ASN A 62 -13.27 -8.01 4.40
N LEU A 63 -13.44 -6.76 3.99
CA LEU A 63 -12.98 -6.26 2.69
C LEU A 63 -11.48 -5.97 2.74
N GLN A 64 -10.78 -6.16 1.63
CA GLN A 64 -9.32 -5.99 1.62
C GLN A 64 -8.89 -4.52 1.69
N ASN A 65 -9.61 -3.62 1.00
CA ASN A 65 -9.19 -2.24 0.80
C ASN A 65 -10.03 -1.28 1.67
N TYR A 66 -9.48 -0.87 2.80
CA TYR A 66 -10.06 0.13 3.71
C TYR A 66 -9.25 1.45 3.67
N PRO A 67 -9.88 2.62 3.92
CA PRO A 67 -11.27 2.82 4.33
C PRO A 67 -12.28 2.57 3.21
N VAL A 68 -13.45 2.06 3.55
CA VAL A 68 -14.55 1.80 2.60
C VAL A 68 -15.51 2.99 2.63
N HIS A 69 -15.79 3.56 1.45
CA HIS A 69 -16.63 4.75 1.30
C HIS A 69 -18.06 4.39 0.90
N ASP A 70 -18.20 3.40 0.02
CA ASP A 70 -19.48 2.99 -0.55
C ASP A 70 -19.46 1.49 -0.86
N ILE A 71 -20.55 0.79 -0.59
CA ILE A 71 -20.71 -0.66 -0.82
C ILE A 71 -21.98 -0.91 -1.62
N GLU A 72 -21.82 -1.68 -2.68
CA GLU A 72 -22.90 -2.22 -3.50
C GLU A 72 -23.06 -3.72 -3.18
N LEU A 73 -24.12 -4.03 -2.44
CA LEU A 73 -24.62 -5.38 -2.19
C LEU A 73 -26.10 -5.43 -2.58
N PRO A 74 -26.69 -6.63 -2.77
CA PRO A 74 -28.12 -6.74 -3.00
C PRO A 74 -28.92 -6.04 -1.90
N SER A 75 -29.83 -5.13 -2.28
CA SER A 75 -30.63 -4.32 -1.34
C SER A 75 -31.49 -5.16 -0.38
N ASP A 76 -31.76 -6.42 -0.75
CA ASP A 76 -32.52 -7.37 0.07
C ASP A 76 -31.72 -7.87 1.29
N TRP A 77 -30.41 -7.60 1.35
CA TRP A 77 -29.57 -8.02 2.46
C TRP A 77 -29.49 -6.90 3.50
N ASN A 78 -29.92 -7.18 4.72
CA ASN A 78 -29.75 -6.25 5.84
C ASN A 78 -28.32 -6.34 6.38
N TYR A 79 -27.47 -5.37 6.05
CA TYR A 79 -26.06 -5.31 6.46
C TYR A 79 -25.67 -3.94 7.03
N GLU A 80 -24.66 -3.95 7.89
CA GLU A 80 -24.02 -2.74 8.43
C GLU A 80 -22.54 -2.70 8.09
N VAL A 81 -22.06 -1.53 7.68
CA VAL A 81 -20.64 -1.30 7.39
C VAL A 81 -19.97 -0.73 8.63
N LEU A 82 -18.93 -1.42 9.11
CA LEU A 82 -18.10 -1.00 10.23
C LEU A 82 -16.86 -0.25 9.70
N GLU A 83 -16.34 0.69 10.50
CA GLU A 83 -15.25 1.62 10.13
C GLU A 83 -13.96 0.93 9.63
N ASP A 84 -13.74 -0.33 10.03
CA ASP A 84 -12.58 -1.14 9.67
C ASP A 84 -12.65 -1.82 8.29
N GLY A 85 -13.64 -1.49 7.47
CA GLY A 85 -13.91 -2.22 6.22
C GLY A 85 -14.49 -3.62 6.47
N ARG A 86 -15.22 -3.78 7.58
CA ARG A 86 -15.96 -5.01 7.88
C ARG A 86 -17.44 -4.81 7.59
N VAL A 87 -18.07 -5.79 6.99
CA VAL A 87 -19.51 -5.81 6.76
C VAL A 87 -20.13 -6.82 7.71
N TYR A 88 -21.03 -6.36 8.55
CA TYR A 88 -21.78 -7.16 9.50
C TYR A 88 -23.16 -7.51 8.94
N ARG A 89 -23.57 -8.77 9.11
CA ARG A 89 -24.92 -9.23 8.82
C ARG A 89 -25.43 -10.13 9.95
N ALA A 90 -26.54 -9.74 10.57
CA ALA A 90 -27.08 -10.43 11.75
C ALA A 90 -27.50 -11.89 11.46
N GLU A 91 -28.06 -12.13 10.28
CA GLU A 91 -28.51 -13.45 9.79
C GLU A 91 -27.36 -14.37 9.36
N GLY A 92 -26.12 -13.86 9.32
CA GLY A 92 -24.98 -14.53 8.73
C GLY A 92 -24.93 -14.42 7.21
N TRP A 93 -23.87 -14.95 6.62
CA TRP A 93 -23.65 -14.89 5.17
C TRP A 93 -24.07 -16.20 4.50
N PRO A 94 -24.57 -16.16 3.24
CA PRO A 94 -24.94 -17.37 2.52
C PRO A 94 -23.72 -18.29 2.40
N VAL A 95 -23.87 -19.58 2.70
CA VAL A 95 -22.75 -20.53 2.69
C VAL A 95 -22.34 -20.85 1.26
N GLY A 96 -21.05 -20.80 0.98
CA GLY A 96 -20.50 -21.25 -0.30
C GLY A 96 -19.12 -20.68 -0.57
N ASP A 97 -18.40 -21.32 -1.49
CA ASP A 97 -17.07 -20.87 -1.89
C ASP A 97 -17.16 -19.75 -2.93
N HIS A 98 -16.55 -18.60 -2.64
CA HIS A 98 -16.51 -17.43 -3.53
C HIS A 98 -17.90 -17.04 -4.08
N ASN A 99 -18.93 -17.25 -3.28
CA ASN A 99 -20.34 -17.13 -3.66
C ASN A 99 -20.88 -15.71 -3.50
N ILE A 100 -20.21 -14.88 -2.71
CA ILE A 100 -20.60 -13.49 -2.47
C ILE A 100 -19.70 -12.60 -3.32
N THR A 101 -20.32 -11.77 -4.15
CA THR A 101 -19.61 -10.74 -4.91
C THR A 101 -19.94 -9.39 -4.31
N VAL A 102 -18.94 -8.69 -3.80
CA VAL A 102 -19.07 -7.36 -3.21
C VAL A 102 -18.38 -6.36 -4.12
N SER A 103 -19.11 -5.38 -4.62
CA SER A 103 -18.53 -4.23 -5.30
C SER A 103 -18.51 -3.06 -4.32
N TYR A 104 -17.38 -2.37 -4.18
CA TYR A 104 -17.28 -1.28 -3.22
C TYR A 104 -16.21 -0.27 -3.64
N THR A 105 -16.36 0.97 -3.20
CA THR A 105 -15.33 2.01 -3.37
C THR A 105 -14.52 2.11 -2.08
N GLY A 106 -13.24 1.76 -2.14
CA GLY A 106 -12.36 1.73 -0.98
C GLY A 106 -11.00 2.35 -1.25
N GLY A 107 -10.25 2.68 -0.20
CA GLY A 107 -8.89 3.23 -0.26
C GLY A 107 -8.81 4.75 -0.03
N TYR A 108 -7.62 5.29 -0.27
CA TYR A 108 -7.25 6.67 -0.01
C TYR A 108 -7.06 7.46 -1.31
N VAL A 109 -7.35 8.76 -1.25
CA VAL A 109 -6.97 9.68 -2.32
C VAL A 109 -5.47 9.85 -2.24
N LEU A 110 -4.77 9.37 -3.26
CA LEU A 110 -3.32 9.38 -3.33
C LEU A 110 -2.82 10.81 -3.58
N PRO A 111 -1.59 11.15 -3.14
CA PRO A 111 -1.02 12.47 -3.34
C PRO A 111 -1.00 12.96 -4.80
N GLY A 112 -0.84 12.05 -5.77
CA GLY A 112 -0.85 12.38 -7.20
C GLY A 112 -2.25 12.48 -7.82
N ASP A 113 -3.28 11.96 -7.14
CA ASP A 113 -4.67 11.96 -7.60
C ASP A 113 -5.51 13.03 -6.86
N ALA A 114 -4.89 13.81 -5.96
CA ALA A 114 -5.58 14.81 -5.14
C ALA A 114 -5.95 16.05 -5.96
N SER A 115 -7.17 16.55 -5.76
CA SER A 115 -7.69 17.79 -6.35
C SER A 115 -8.35 18.65 -5.27
N GLU A 116 -8.80 19.87 -5.62
CA GLU A 116 -9.54 20.73 -4.68
C GLU A 116 -10.83 20.07 -4.18
N GLU A 117 -11.50 19.30 -5.05
CA GLU A 117 -12.74 18.58 -4.73
C GLU A 117 -12.48 17.28 -3.94
N GLN A 118 -11.32 16.66 -4.15
CA GLN A 118 -10.92 15.41 -3.49
C GLN A 118 -9.56 15.59 -2.83
N PRO A 119 -9.52 16.10 -1.59
CA PRO A 119 -8.26 16.32 -0.90
C PRO A 119 -7.57 14.98 -0.64
N ARG A 120 -6.25 15.03 -0.60
CA ARG A 120 -5.42 13.87 -0.24
C ARG A 120 -5.84 13.33 1.14
N THR A 121 -6.12 12.02 1.19
CA THR A 121 -6.44 11.33 2.45
C THR A 121 -5.44 10.25 2.84
N LEU A 122 -4.40 10.02 2.03
CA LEU A 122 -3.35 9.04 2.33
C LEU A 122 -2.57 9.43 3.60
N PRO A 123 -2.50 8.53 4.61
CA PRO A 123 -1.68 8.71 5.80
C PRO A 123 -0.22 9.05 5.48
N GLU A 124 0.35 10.00 6.23
CA GLU A 124 1.74 10.43 6.04
C GLU A 124 2.75 9.31 6.27
N SER A 125 2.45 8.37 7.16
CA SER A 125 3.26 7.16 7.41
C SER A 125 3.47 6.31 6.15
N LEU A 126 2.43 6.13 5.32
CA LEU A 126 2.50 5.36 4.08
C LEU A 126 3.28 6.10 2.99
N GLU A 127 3.09 7.42 2.89
CA GLU A 127 3.86 8.24 1.95
C GLU A 127 5.34 8.24 2.33
N LEU A 128 5.65 8.42 3.62
CA LEU A 128 7.03 8.43 4.14
C LEU A 128 7.70 7.07 3.96
N ALA A 129 6.98 5.97 4.19
CA ALA A 129 7.46 4.62 3.90
C ALA A 129 7.86 4.46 2.43
N CYS A 130 7.06 4.98 1.50
CA CYS A 130 7.36 4.96 0.07
C CYS A 130 8.59 5.80 -0.27
N LEU A 131 8.68 7.01 0.30
CA LEU A 131 9.83 7.90 0.11
C LEU A 131 11.14 7.30 0.62
N LEU A 132 11.14 6.72 1.83
CA LEU A 132 12.32 6.03 2.38
C LEU A 132 12.73 4.84 1.52
N LEU A 133 11.76 4.06 1.05
CA LEU A 133 12.04 2.93 0.17
C LEU A 133 12.66 3.39 -1.16
N CYS A 134 12.14 4.47 -1.76
CA CYS A 134 12.74 5.07 -2.95
C CYS A 134 14.18 5.53 -2.69
N GLN A 135 14.42 6.22 -1.57
CA GLN A 135 15.75 6.68 -1.20
C GLN A 135 16.73 5.52 -1.05
N ILE A 136 16.33 4.41 -0.43
CA ILE A 136 17.14 3.20 -0.30
C ILE A 136 17.42 2.61 -1.69
N MET A 137 16.38 2.43 -2.52
CA MET A 137 16.53 1.90 -3.88
C MET A 137 17.47 2.73 -4.77
N ILE A 138 17.51 4.04 -4.59
CA ILE A 138 18.38 4.95 -5.35
C ILE A 138 19.81 4.95 -4.79
N ARG A 139 19.96 4.92 -3.46
CA ARG A 139 21.26 5.02 -2.79
C ARG A 139 22.04 3.72 -2.72
N THR A 140 21.38 2.58 -2.82
CA THR A 140 22.03 1.27 -2.75
C THR A 140 22.32 0.78 -4.16
N PRO A 141 23.48 1.11 -4.76
CA PRO A 141 23.98 0.27 -5.83
C PRO A 141 24.21 -1.12 -5.22
N GLY A 142 23.97 -2.20 -5.98
CA GLY A 142 24.19 -3.58 -5.51
C GLY A 142 25.67 -3.94 -5.26
N ILE A 143 26.46 -2.99 -4.76
CA ILE A 143 27.89 -3.07 -4.49
C ILE A 143 28.07 -3.66 -3.09
N ARG A 144 28.58 -4.89 -3.06
CA ARG A 144 28.82 -5.66 -1.83
C ARG A 144 30.07 -5.21 -1.09
N THR A 145 31.07 -4.76 -1.84
CA THR A 145 32.36 -4.33 -1.31
C THR A 145 32.90 -3.23 -2.19
N GLU A 146 33.23 -2.09 -1.59
CA GLU A 146 33.92 -1.00 -2.27
C GLU A 146 35.30 -0.81 -1.64
N ARG A 147 36.30 -0.56 -2.48
CA ARG A 147 37.63 -0.17 -2.02
C ARG A 147 37.84 1.29 -2.34
N VAL A 148 38.04 2.08 -1.31
CA VAL A 148 38.36 3.51 -1.41
C VAL A 148 39.78 3.68 -0.90
N GLY A 149 40.73 3.67 -1.84
CA GLY A 149 42.16 3.62 -1.50
C GLY A 149 42.52 2.31 -0.78
N ASP A 150 43.12 2.42 0.41
CA ASP A 150 43.50 1.28 1.26
C ASP A 150 42.38 0.79 2.18
N LEU A 151 41.25 1.49 2.22
CA LEU A 151 40.09 1.13 3.03
C LEU A 151 39.14 0.23 2.24
N SER A 152 38.84 -0.96 2.75
CA SER A 152 37.74 -1.77 2.25
C SER A 152 36.51 -1.60 3.12
N VAL A 153 35.41 -1.16 2.52
CA VAL A 153 34.10 -1.12 3.17
C VAL A 153 33.31 -2.31 2.68
N THR A 154 32.91 -3.19 3.60
CA THR A 154 31.96 -4.27 3.33
C THR A 154 30.62 -3.82 3.88
N TYR A 155 29.65 -3.60 2.99
CA TYR A 155 28.29 -3.27 3.40
C TYR A 155 27.61 -4.54 3.89
N GLU A 156 26.86 -4.41 4.99
CA GLU A 156 26.09 -5.53 5.54
C GLU A 156 25.12 -6.02 4.45
N ASP A 157 25.17 -7.31 4.14
CA ASP A 157 24.18 -7.95 3.27
C ASP A 157 22.88 -7.99 4.06
N SER A 158 22.16 -6.87 4.09
CA SER A 158 20.74 -6.89 4.40
C SER A 158 20.10 -7.58 3.21
N GLY A 159 20.24 -8.91 3.17
CA GLY A 159 19.68 -9.76 2.16
C GLY A 159 18.28 -9.27 1.91
N PHE A 160 18.00 -8.87 0.66
CA PHE A 160 16.64 -8.60 0.25
C PHE A 160 15.96 -9.98 0.21
N ASP A 161 15.65 -10.55 1.38
CA ASP A 161 14.98 -11.84 1.61
C ASP A 161 13.50 -11.76 1.18
N GLY A 162 13.18 -10.86 0.25
CA GLY A 162 11.83 -10.41 -0.08
C GLY A 162 11.19 -9.50 0.96
N CYS A 163 11.87 -9.22 2.08
CA CYS A 163 11.39 -8.34 3.16
C CYS A 163 11.71 -6.86 2.86
N LEU A 164 10.83 -5.98 3.33
CA LEU A 164 11.08 -4.54 3.25
C LEU A 164 12.09 -4.12 4.33
N PRO A 165 12.84 -3.01 4.14
CA PRO A 165 13.72 -2.49 5.18
C PRO A 165 12.97 -2.20 6.48
N ARG A 166 13.57 -2.51 7.64
CA ARG A 166 12.94 -2.34 8.97
C ARG A 166 12.27 -0.97 9.20
N PRO A 167 12.88 0.17 8.81
CA PRO A 167 12.23 1.48 8.97
C PRO A 167 10.93 1.59 8.18
N VAL A 168 10.91 1.01 6.96
CA VAL A 168 9.72 0.97 6.10
C VAL A 168 8.67 0.04 6.72
N GLU A 169 9.08 -1.12 7.23
CA GLU A 169 8.16 -2.06 7.89
C GLU A 169 7.46 -1.44 9.10
N SER A 170 8.21 -0.78 9.98
CA SER A 170 7.65 -0.16 11.19
C SER A 170 6.55 0.87 10.88
N LEU A 171 6.62 1.54 9.73
CA LEU A 171 5.64 2.54 9.32
C LEU A 171 4.38 1.93 8.70
N ILE A 172 4.49 0.71 8.15
CA ILE A 172 3.40 0.05 7.44
C ILE A 172 2.73 -1.07 8.26
N THR A 173 3.29 -1.48 9.41
CA THR A 173 2.76 -2.58 10.24
C THR A 173 1.27 -2.45 10.54
N GLY A 174 0.78 -1.25 10.89
CA GLY A 174 -0.64 -1.01 11.17
C GLY A 174 -1.56 -1.08 9.94
N TYR A 175 -0.99 -1.17 8.75
CA TYR A 175 -1.67 -1.19 7.46
C TYR A 175 -1.51 -2.51 6.72
N VAL A 176 -0.86 -3.50 7.32
CA VAL A 176 -0.76 -4.84 6.75
C VAL A 176 -2.15 -5.47 6.73
N GLY A 177 -2.53 -6.06 5.59
CA GLY A 177 -3.81 -6.73 5.42
C GLY A 177 -3.98 -7.83 6.46
N ARG A 178 -5.20 -8.00 6.96
CA ARG A 178 -5.55 -8.95 8.03
C ARG A 178 -5.46 -10.43 7.63
N TRP A 179 -4.93 -10.71 6.43
CA TRP A 179 -4.83 -12.03 5.80
C TRP A 179 -3.36 -12.48 5.60
N VAL A 180 -2.43 -11.89 6.36
CA VAL A 180 -0.99 -12.23 6.37
C VAL A 180 -0.65 -13.09 7.56
#